data_AF-Q1H1Z1-F1
#
_entry.id   AF-Q1H1Z1-F1
#
_cell.length_a   1.000
_cell.length_b   1.000
_cell.length_c   1.000
_cell.angle_alpha   90.00
_cell.angle_beta   90.00
_cell.angle_gamma   90.00
#
_symmetry.space_group_name_H-M   'P 1'
#
loop_
_entity.id
_entity.type
_entity.pdbx_description
1 polymer ?
#
loop_
_entity_poly.entity_id
_entity_poly.type
_entity_poly.pdbx_seq_one_letter_code
_entity_poly.pdbx_strand_id
1 'polypeptide(L)' 'MFRLQQGVSAVSFTIHKKENIMESIIGLLILIADIYAIVKIIQSSADTVKKILWILGVLIFPVLGLIVWYLAGPGSKTD' A
#
# COMPACT_ATOMS: atom_id res chain seq x y z
N MET A 1 -9.88 -19.71 50.75
CA MET A 1 -9.17 -20.16 49.53
C MET A 1 -9.70 -19.49 48.25
N PHE A 2 -10.12 -18.21 48.28
CA PHE A 2 -10.73 -17.51 47.12
C PHE A 2 -10.08 -16.15 46.80
N ARG A 3 -8.97 -15.81 47.46
CA ARG A 3 -8.28 -14.51 47.32
C ARG A 3 -7.00 -14.56 46.49
N LEU A 4 -6.68 -15.70 45.87
CA LEU A 4 -5.47 -15.90 45.07
C LEU A 4 -5.70 -15.87 43.55
N GLN A 5 -6.97 -15.83 43.09
CA GLN A 5 -7.29 -15.74 41.65
C GLN A 5 -7.38 -14.28 41.15
N GLN A 6 -7.68 -13.32 42.05
CA GLN A 6 -7.88 -11.91 41.70
C GLN A 6 -6.56 -11.16 41.41
N GLY A 7 -5.42 -11.69 41.87
CA GLY A 7 -4.10 -11.13 41.59
C GLY A 7 -3.48 -11.60 40.27
N VAL A 8 -3.97 -12.72 39.70
CA VAL A 8 -3.41 -13.31 38.48
C VAL A 8 -4.04 -12.68 37.23
N SER A 9 -5.29 -12.21 37.31
CA SER A 9 -5.98 -11.54 36.19
C SER A 9 -5.46 -10.13 35.86
N ALA A 10 -4.82 -9.44 36.81
CA ALA A 10 -4.24 -8.11 36.58
C ALA A 10 -2.94 -8.14 35.76
N VAL A 11 -2.17 -9.23 35.86
CA VAL A 11 -0.89 -9.41 35.16
C VAL A 11 -1.10 -9.66 33.65
N SER A 12 -2.24 -10.23 33.26
CA SER A 12 -2.58 -10.49 31.85
C SER A 12 -3.20 -9.30 31.12
N PHE A 13 -3.61 -8.24 31.84
CA PHE A 13 -4.21 -7.03 31.26
C PHE A 13 -3.16 -6.05 30.71
N THR A 14 -1.90 -6.19 31.16
CA THR A 14 -0.78 -5.31 30.79
C THR A 14 0.05 -5.83 29.61
N ILE A 15 -0.12 -7.08 29.18
CA ILE A 15 0.65 -7.63 28.06
C ILE A 15 -0.25 -7.76 26.85
N HIS A 16 0.14 -7.05 25.79
CA HIS A 16 -0.30 -7.26 24.40
C HIS A 16 -1.46 -6.40 23.89
N LYS A 17 -1.26 -5.08 23.88
CA LYS A 17 -1.66 -4.29 22.72
C LYS A 17 -0.40 -3.83 21.99
N LYS A 18 0.25 -4.75 21.25
CA LYS A 18 1.25 -4.35 20.27
C LYS A 18 0.49 -3.73 19.11
N GLU A 19 0.28 -2.42 19.15
CA GLU A 19 -0.22 -1.70 17.99
C GLU A 19 0.76 -1.92 16.82
N ASN A 20 0.25 -2.55 15.77
CA ASN A 20 1.03 -2.84 14.57
C ASN A 20 1.07 -1.58 13.71
N ILE A 21 1.93 -0.64 14.08
CA ILE A 21 2.27 0.55 13.27
C ILE A 21 2.71 0.19 11.84
N MET A 22 3.15 -1.05 11.62
CA MET A 22 3.60 -1.58 10.33
C MET A 22 2.47 -1.60 9.29
N GLU A 23 1.24 -1.90 9.71
CA GLU A 23 0.08 -1.97 8.80
C GLU A 23 -0.27 -0.59 8.24
N SER A 24 -0.26 0.45 9.10
CA SER A 24 -0.58 1.82 8.68
C SER A 24 0.48 2.42 7.76
N ILE A 25 1.76 2.10 7.97
CA ILE A 25 2.85 2.62 7.13
C ILE A 25 2.78 2.00 5.72
N ILE A 26 2.47 0.71 5.61
CA ILE A 26 2.36 0.01 4.32
C ILE A 26 1.20 0.58 3.50
N GLY A 27 0.03 0.79 4.11
CA GLY A 27 -1.12 1.40 3.44
C GLY A 27 -0.82 2.82 2.93
N LEU A 28 -0.09 3.62 3.71
CA LEU A 28 0.33 4.97 3.30
C LEU A 28 1.33 4.95 2.14
N LEU A 29 2.25 3.97 2.13
CA LEU A 29 3.23 3.80 1.07
C LEU A 29 2.57 3.43 -0.27
N ILE A 30 1.58 2.54 -0.23
CA ILE A 30 0.78 2.15 -1.40
C ILE A 30 0.01 3.35 -1.95
N LEU A 31 -0.61 4.17 -1.08
CA LEU A 31 -1.32 5.37 -1.50
C LEU A 31 -0.42 6.37 -2.25
N ILE A 32 0.78 6.61 -1.73
CA ILE A 32 1.77 7.50 -2.37
C ILE A 32 2.23 6.92 -3.71
N ALA A 33 2.47 5.62 -3.77
CA ALA A 33 2.88 4.93 -5.00
C ALA A 33 1.78 5.00 -6.08
N ASP A 34 0.50 4.85 -5.70
CA ASP A 34 -0.65 4.94 -6.60
C ASP A 34 -0.71 6.33 -7.27
N ILE A 35 -0.60 7.40 -6.47
CA ILE A 35 -0.58 8.78 -6.98
C ILE A 35 0.62 9.01 -7.90
N TYR A 36 1.80 8.51 -7.53
CA TYR A 36 3.01 8.65 -8.34
C TYR A 36 2.86 7.98 -9.71
N ALA A 37 2.30 6.76 -9.74
CA ALA A 37 2.05 6.04 -10.99
C ALA A 37 1.09 6.80 -11.90
N ILE A 38 -0.01 7.29 -11.35
CA ILE A 38 -1.00 8.09 -12.08
C ILE A 38 -0.37 9.36 -12.66
N VAL A 39 0.38 10.14 -11.85
CA VAL A 39 1.03 11.37 -12.31
C VAL A 39 2.00 11.09 -13.46
N LYS A 40 2.81 10.02 -13.38
CA LYS A 40 3.74 9.67 -14.45
C LYS A 40 3.04 9.15 -15.70
N ILE A 41 1.92 8.40 -15.58
CA ILE A 41 1.11 7.99 -16.74
C ILE A 41 0.52 9.24 -17.42
N ILE A 42 0.01 10.20 -16.66
CA ILE A 42 -0.58 11.43 -17.20
C ILE A 42 0.49 12.33 -17.86
N GLN A 43 1.67 12.47 -17.25
CA GLN A 43 2.80 13.26 -17.81
C GLN A 43 3.50 12.62 -19.02
N SER A 44 3.26 11.33 -19.28
CA SER A 44 3.81 10.68 -20.46
C SER A 44 3.07 11.13 -21.72
N SER A 45 3.79 11.42 -22.80
CA SER A 45 3.20 11.70 -24.13
C SER A 45 2.82 10.41 -24.87
N ALA A 46 2.70 9.28 -24.16
CA ALA A 46 2.27 8.02 -24.74
C ALA A 46 0.79 8.07 -25.14
N ASP A 47 0.51 7.41 -26.27
CA ASP A 47 -0.81 7.26 -26.90
C ASP A 47 -1.95 7.08 -25.89
N THR A 48 -3.07 7.79 -26.10
CA THR A 48 -4.21 7.85 -25.16
C THR A 48 -4.73 6.46 -24.80
N VAL A 49 -4.77 5.53 -25.76
CA VAL A 49 -5.21 4.14 -25.55
C VAL A 49 -4.27 3.38 -24.60
N LYS A 50 -2.95 3.61 -24.69
CA LYS A 50 -1.97 2.95 -23.80
C LYS A 50 -2.09 3.47 -22.37
N LYS A 51 -2.35 4.76 -22.16
CA LYS A 51 -2.61 5.32 -20.82
C LYS A 51 -3.81 4.66 -20.17
N ILE A 52 -4.90 4.51 -20.92
CA ILE A 52 -6.15 3.95 -20.41
C ILE A 52 -5.96 2.48 -20.00
N LEU A 53 -5.26 1.69 -20.82
CA LEU A 53 -4.93 0.29 -20.47
C LEU A 53 -4.10 0.19 -19.19
N TRP A 54 -3.12 1.07 -19.03
CA TRP A 54 -2.27 1.12 -17.83
C TRP A 54 -3.04 1.49 -16.58
N ILE A 55 -3.89 2.52 -16.65
CA ILE A 55 -4.73 2.95 -15.53
C ILE A 55 -5.70 1.82 -15.13
N LEU A 56 -6.33 1.16 -16.11
CA LEU A 56 -7.27 0.07 -15.84
C LEU A 56 -6.59 -1.14 -15.19
N GLY A 57 -5.35 -1.46 -15.60
CA GLY A 57 -4.55 -2.52 -15.00
C GLY A 57 -4.14 -2.22 -13.55
N VAL A 58 -3.72 -0.98 -13.26
CA VAL A 58 -3.39 -0.52 -11.90
C VAL A 58 -4.64 -0.49 -11.01
N LEU A 59 -5.79 -0.05 -11.54
CA LEU A 59 -7.03 0.06 -10.78
C LEU A 59 -7.62 -1.31 -10.36
N ILE A 60 -7.56 -2.31 -11.24
CA ILE A 60 -8.08 -3.66 -10.96
C ILE A 60 -7.16 -4.41 -9.98
N PHE A 61 -5.85 -4.21 -10.09
CA PHE A 61 -4.86 -4.87 -9.25
C PHE A 61 -3.85 -3.83 -8.75
N PRO A 62 -4.12 -3.13 -7.62
CA PRO A 62 -3.28 -2.01 -7.17
C PRO A 62 -1.84 -2.43 -6.91
N VAL A 63 -1.63 -3.55 -6.21
CA VAL A 63 -0.26 -4.00 -5.86
C VAL A 63 0.49 -4.53 -7.09
N LEU A 64 -0.12 -5.43 -7.87
CA LEU A 64 0.55 -5.99 -9.05
C LEU A 64 0.68 -4.97 -10.18
N GLY A 65 -0.33 -4.13 -10.36
CA GLY A 65 -0.33 -3.06 -11.35
C GLY A 65 0.74 -2.02 -11.08
N LEU A 66 0.98 -1.64 -9.81
CA LEU A 66 2.11 -0.78 -9.43
C LEU A 66 3.46 -1.41 -9.78
N ILE A 67 3.64 -2.71 -9.51
CA ILE A 67 4.89 -3.43 -9.82
C ILE A 67 5.12 -3.50 -11.33
N VAL A 68 4.10 -3.89 -12.10
CA VAL A 68 4.19 -3.98 -13.56
C VAL A 68 4.42 -2.61 -14.18
N TRP A 69 3.77 -1.57 -13.64
CA TRP A 69 3.97 -0.17 -14.05
C TRP A 69 5.36 0.34 -13.70
N TYR A 70 5.93 -0.04 -12.57
CA TYR A 70 7.30 0.34 -12.23
C TYR A 70 8.33 -0.23 -13.24
N LEU A 71 8.08 -1.44 -13.76
CA LEU A 71 8.99 -2.13 -14.68
C LEU A 71 8.81 -1.71 -16.16
N ALA A 72 7.56 -1.50 -16.60
CA ALA A 72 7.24 -1.28 -18.02
C ALA A 72 6.34 -0.06 -18.27
N GLY A 73 6.08 0.74 -17.23
CA GLY A 73 5.16 1.85 -17.27
C GLY A 73 5.61 2.96 -18.23
N PRO A 74 4.66 3.66 -18.86
CA PRO A 74 4.93 4.72 -19.81
C PRO A 74 5.47 5.92 -19.03
N GLY A 75 6.78 5.97 -18.83
CA GLY A 75 7.44 7.00 -18.03
C GLY A 75 8.93 7.15 -18.33
N SER A 76 9.53 6.26 -19.12
CA SER A 76 10.84 6.48 -19.72
C SER A 76 10.71 7.55 -20.80
N LYS A 77 10.85 8.82 -20.41
CA LYS A 77 11.38 9.81 -21.33
C LYS A 77 12.83 9.37 -21.60
N THR A 78 13.01 8.67 -22.71
CA THR A 78 14.33 8.46 -23.31
C THR A 78 14.48 9.57 -24.33
N ASP A 79 14.91 10.74 -23.87
CA ASP A 79 15.58 11.76 -24.68
C ASP A 79 16.90 12.10 -23.96
#